data_AF-A0A940F2C7-F1
#
_entry.id   AF-A0A940F2C7-F1
#
_cell.length_a   1.000
_cell.length_b   1.000
_cell.length_c   1.000
_cell.angle_alpha   90.00
_cell.angle_beta   90.00
_cell.angle_gamma   90.00
#
_symmetry.space_group_name_H-M   'P 1'
#
loop_
_entity.id
_entity.type
_entity.pdbx_description
1 polymer ?
#
loop_
_entity_poly.entity_id
_entity_poly.type
_entity_poly.pdbx_seq_one_letter_code
_entity_poly.pdbx_strand_id
1 'polypeptide(L)'
;MNLHANAALSLNARRRLVAAVVKADRSVTQAASAAGVSERTARKWVARYRAEGDAGLRDRSSAPKHVANRTDPQMVALLVALRRLRFTAPELADLLDVPCSTISGILKREGVGRLGRIGLEPAVRYEHEQPGDLVHIDIKK
;
A
#
# COMPACT_ATOMS: atom_id res chain seq x y z
N MET A 1 -2.46 5.82 -11.52
CA MET A 1 -1.69 4.62 -11.91
C MET A 1 -0.31 5.10 -12.33
N ASN A 2 0.67 4.97 -11.44
CA ASN A 2 2.00 5.54 -11.61
C ASN A 2 2.90 4.53 -12.33
N LEU A 3 3.74 5.03 -13.25
CA LEU A 3 4.92 4.28 -13.68
C LEU A 3 5.73 3.92 -12.44
N HIS A 4 6.17 2.68 -12.34
CA HIS A 4 7.05 2.28 -11.25
C HIS A 4 8.36 3.07 -11.35
N ALA A 5 8.87 3.60 -10.24
CA ALA A 5 10.07 4.44 -10.22
C ALA A 5 11.28 3.74 -10.88
N ASN A 6 11.38 2.43 -10.69
CA ASN A 6 12.45 1.59 -11.24
C ASN A 6 12.11 0.97 -12.61
N ALA A 7 11.09 1.48 -13.32
CA ALA A 7 10.76 0.94 -14.64
C ALA A 7 11.83 1.33 -15.66
N ALA A 8 12.43 0.33 -16.32
CA ALA A 8 13.46 0.54 -17.35
C ALA A 8 13.02 1.47 -18.50
N LEU A 9 11.71 1.48 -18.81
CA LEU A 9 11.13 2.36 -19.83
C LEU A 9 10.06 3.27 -19.23
N SER A 10 10.21 4.57 -19.47
CA SER A 10 9.13 5.55 -19.29
C SER A 10 7.96 5.27 -20.25
N LEU A 11 6.78 5.84 -19.98
CA LEU A 11 5.62 5.68 -20.87
C LEU A 11 5.92 6.17 -22.30
N ASN A 12 6.64 7.29 -22.43
CA ASN A 12 7.05 7.81 -23.74
C ASN A 12 8.03 6.88 -24.46
N ALA A 13 8.97 6.26 -23.73
CA ALA A 13 9.87 5.26 -24.31
C ALA A 13 9.12 4.01 -24.79
N ARG A 14 8.11 3.54 -24.04
CA ARG A 14 7.23 2.43 -24.46
C ARG A 14 6.44 2.78 -25.72
N ARG A 15 5.91 4.01 -25.82
CA ARG A 15 5.22 4.50 -27.02
C ARG A 15 6.14 4.51 -28.25
N ARG A 16 7.37 5.02 -28.10
CA ARG A 16 8.37 5.01 -29.19
C ARG A 16 8.73 3.60 -29.62
N LEU A 17 8.99 2.70 -28.66
CA LEU A 17 9.28 1.29 -28.92
C LEU A 17 8.16 0.64 -29.74
N VAL A 18 6.91 0.82 -29.32
CA VAL A 18 5.77 0.23 -30.01
C VAL A 18 5.52 0.88 -31.36
N ALA A 19 5.64 2.21 -31.48
CA ALA A 19 5.51 2.90 -32.76
C ALA A 19 6.57 2.43 -33.77
N ALA A 20 7.80 2.16 -33.31
CA ALA A 20 8.85 1.61 -34.16
C ALA A 20 8.47 0.24 -34.75
N VAL A 21 7.79 -0.61 -33.98
CA VAL A 21 7.35 -1.94 -34.44
C VAL A 21 6.06 -1.89 -35.25
N VAL A 22 5.08 -1.08 -34.84
CA VAL A 22 3.73 -1.09 -35.42
C VAL A 22 3.60 -0.16 -36.62
N LYS A 23 4.32 0.98 -36.63
CA LYS A 23 4.20 2.00 -37.68
C LYS A 23 5.40 2.04 -38.63
N ALA A 24 6.60 1.79 -38.12
CA ALA A 24 7.83 1.86 -38.90
C ALA A 24 8.37 0.49 -39.34
N ASP A 25 7.55 -0.56 -39.22
CA ASP A 25 7.80 -1.95 -39.61
C ASP A 25 9.17 -2.51 -39.17
N ARG A 26 9.74 -1.99 -38.08
CA ARG A 26 10.98 -2.52 -37.52
C ARG A 26 10.72 -3.86 -36.85
N SER A 27 11.69 -4.76 -36.96
CA SER A 27 11.62 -6.00 -36.20
C SER A 27 11.63 -5.71 -34.70
N VAL A 28 10.96 -6.57 -33.93
CA VAL A 28 10.91 -6.45 -32.47
C VAL A 28 12.32 -6.44 -31.88
N THR A 29 13.24 -7.23 -32.44
CA THR A 29 14.64 -7.33 -32.01
C THR A 29 15.37 -5.98 -32.18
N GLN A 30 15.22 -5.32 -33.33
CA GLN A 30 15.82 -4.01 -33.58
C GLN A 30 15.24 -2.94 -32.64
N ALA A 31 13.91 -2.93 -32.46
CA ALA A 31 13.26 -1.99 -31.56
C ALA A 31 13.69 -2.20 -30.10
N ALA A 32 13.82 -3.46 -29.66
CA ALA A 32 14.28 -3.81 -28.32
C ALA A 32 15.72 -3.36 -28.06
N SER A 33 16.63 -3.60 -29.02
CA SER A 33 18.03 -3.15 -28.96
C SER A 33 18.12 -1.63 -28.86
N ALA A 34 17.40 -0.89 -29.71
CA ALA A 34 17.38 0.58 -29.69
C ALA A 34 16.80 1.16 -28.38
N ALA A 35 15.91 0.43 -27.72
CA ALA A 35 15.31 0.83 -26.45
C ALA A 35 16.09 0.32 -25.21
N GLY A 36 17.18 -0.42 -25.39
CA GLY A 36 17.98 -0.96 -24.29
C GLY A 36 17.24 -2.01 -23.44
N VAL A 37 16.31 -2.79 -24.02
CA VAL A 37 15.55 -3.82 -23.31
C VAL A 37 15.61 -5.17 -24.02
N SER A 38 15.29 -6.24 -23.29
CA SER A 38 15.17 -7.57 -23.89
C SER A 38 14.03 -7.65 -24.91
N GLU A 39 14.19 -8.50 -25.91
CA GLU A 39 13.15 -8.75 -26.92
C GLU A 39 11.83 -9.21 -26.27
N ARG A 40 11.89 -10.04 -25.22
CA ARG A 40 10.72 -10.44 -24.42
C ARG A 40 9.96 -9.24 -23.87
N THR A 41 10.66 -8.21 -23.39
CA THR A 41 10.05 -6.98 -22.87
C THR A 41 9.39 -6.18 -23.98
N ALA A 42 10.03 -6.07 -25.15
CA ALA A 42 9.44 -5.44 -26.32
C ALA A 42 8.19 -6.18 -26.83
N ARG A 43 8.25 -7.51 -26.97
CA ARG A 43 7.09 -8.34 -27.33
C ARG A 43 5.93 -8.13 -26.37
N LYS A 44 6.18 -8.10 -25.06
CA LYS A 44 5.16 -7.82 -24.04
C LYS A 44 4.46 -6.48 -24.28
N TRP A 45 5.19 -5.41 -24.51
CA TRP A 45 4.60 -4.08 -24.72
C TRP A 45 3.85 -3.96 -26.04
N VAL A 46 4.40 -4.53 -27.13
CA VAL A 46 3.73 -4.57 -28.44
C VAL A 46 2.42 -5.37 -28.35
N ALA A 47 2.44 -6.54 -27.71
CA ALA A 47 1.24 -7.37 -27.52
C ALA A 47 0.16 -6.63 -26.72
N ARG A 48 0.53 -5.97 -25.62
CA ARG A 48 -0.41 -5.16 -24.84
C ARG A 48 -0.98 -3.99 -25.62
N TYR A 49 -0.15 -3.29 -26.40
CA TYR A 49 -0.64 -2.20 -27.23
C TYR A 49 -1.60 -2.67 -28.33
N ARG A 50 -1.33 -3.82 -28.97
CA ARG A 50 -2.25 -4.39 -29.96
C ARG A 50 -3.60 -4.77 -29.35
N ALA A 51 -3.62 -5.22 -28.09
CA ALA A 51 -4.86 -5.60 -27.41
C ALA A 51 -5.65 -4.41 -26.82
N GLU A 52 -4.96 -3.41 -26.26
CA GLU A 52 -5.57 -2.39 -25.38
C GLU A 52 -5.20 -0.96 -25.80
N GLY A 53 -4.48 -0.78 -26.90
CA GLY A 53 -3.98 0.52 -27.35
C GLY A 53 -3.01 1.17 -26.36
N ASP A 54 -3.03 2.50 -26.27
CA ASP A 54 -2.16 3.26 -25.37
C ASP A 54 -2.41 2.91 -23.88
N ALA A 55 -3.63 2.49 -23.52
CA ALA A 55 -3.95 2.08 -22.17
C ALA A 55 -3.13 0.85 -21.71
N GLY A 56 -2.81 -0.07 -22.63
CA GLY A 56 -2.01 -1.26 -22.36
C GLY A 56 -0.54 -0.97 -22.03
N LEU A 57 -0.05 0.25 -22.26
CA LEU A 57 1.33 0.67 -21.96
C LEU A 57 1.55 1.12 -20.52
N ARG A 58 0.48 1.27 -19.74
CA ARG A 58 0.58 1.58 -18.31
C ARG A 58 1.06 0.37 -17.52
N ASP A 59 1.75 0.62 -16.40
CA ASP A 59 2.14 -0.46 -15.49
C ASP A 59 0.92 -1.09 -14.87
N ARG A 60 0.90 -2.43 -14.86
CA ARG A 60 -0.10 -3.20 -14.11
C ARG A 60 0.41 -3.39 -12.70
N SER A 61 -0.52 -3.62 -11.77
CA SER A 61 -0.15 -3.99 -10.41
C SER A 61 0.74 -5.24 -10.44
N SER A 62 1.90 -5.16 -9.81
CA SER A 62 2.75 -6.32 -9.52
C SER A 62 2.24 -7.09 -8.30
N ALA A 63 1.17 -6.64 -7.65
CA ALA A 63 0.60 -7.32 -6.51
C ALA A 63 0.08 -8.71 -6.92
N PRO A 64 0.38 -9.76 -6.13
CA PRO A 64 -0.13 -11.09 -6.40
C PRO A 64 -1.66 -11.11 -6.35
N LYS A 65 -2.29 -11.83 -7.28
CA LYS A 65 -3.76 -12.01 -7.29
C LYS A 65 -4.24 -12.82 -6.08
N HIS A 66 -3.43 -13.79 -5.65
CA HIS A 66 -3.73 -14.69 -4.55
C HIS A 66 -2.58 -14.67 -3.54
N VAL A 67 -2.91 -14.62 -2.24
CA VAL A 67 -1.95 -14.70 -1.13
C VAL A 67 -2.42 -15.84 -0.24
N ALA A 68 -1.64 -16.92 -0.17
CA ALA A 68 -2.03 -18.14 0.56
C ALA A 68 -2.32 -17.87 2.04
N ASN A 69 -1.48 -17.03 2.67
CA ASN A 69 -1.59 -16.73 4.10
C ASN A 69 -2.38 -15.43 4.33
N ARG A 70 -3.39 -15.16 3.51
CA ARG A 70 -4.28 -14.02 3.74
C ARG A 70 -5.09 -14.29 4.99
N THR A 71 -5.03 -13.38 5.96
CA THR A 71 -5.85 -13.45 7.17
C THR A 71 -7.32 -13.58 6.79
N ASP A 72 -8.03 -14.49 7.45
CA ASP A 72 -9.46 -14.70 7.28
C ASP A 72 -10.22 -13.37 7.39
N PRO A 73 -11.09 -13.02 6.41
CA PRO A 73 -11.96 -11.85 6.50
C PRO A 73 -12.74 -11.73 7.82
N GLN A 74 -13.13 -12.86 8.45
CA GLN A 74 -13.81 -12.83 9.74
C GLN A 74 -12.90 -12.33 10.87
N MET A 75 -11.65 -12.81 10.91
CA MET A 75 -10.65 -12.32 11.86
C MET A 75 -10.34 -10.84 11.64
N VAL A 76 -10.29 -10.38 10.38
CA VAL A 76 -10.13 -8.95 10.08
C VAL A 76 -11.31 -8.13 10.63
N ALA A 77 -12.55 -8.60 10.43
CA ALA A 77 -13.75 -7.93 10.95
C ALA A 77 -13.74 -7.87 12.49
N LEU A 78 -13.35 -8.96 13.15
CA LEU A 78 -13.20 -9.02 14.61
C LEU A 78 -12.17 -7.99 15.11
N LEU A 79 -10.98 -7.95 14.51
CA LEU A 79 -9.93 -6.98 14.87
C LEU A 79 -10.41 -5.53 14.70
N VAL A 80 -11.15 -5.23 13.63
CA VAL A 80 -11.72 -3.89 13.41
C VAL A 80 -12.79 -3.55 14.44
N ALA A 81 -13.66 -4.51 14.80
CA ALA A 81 -14.69 -4.31 15.81
C ALA A 81 -14.09 -4.04 17.19
N LEU A 82 -13.14 -4.86 17.64
CA LEU A 82 -12.42 -4.64 18.90
C LEU A 82 -11.62 -3.33 18.87
N ARG A 83 -11.04 -3.00 17.71
CA ARG A 83 -10.34 -1.72 17.55
C ARG A 83 -11.26 -0.52 17.77
N ARG A 84 -12.54 -0.59 17.34
CA ARG A 84 -13.54 0.47 17.60
C ARG A 84 -13.92 0.58 19.07
N LEU A 85 -13.77 -0.49 19.84
CA LEU A 85 -13.83 -0.50 21.31
C LEU A 85 -12.52 -0.04 21.97
N ARG A 86 -11.62 0.57 21.20
CA ARG A 86 -10.34 1.18 21.61
C ARG A 86 -9.23 0.24 22.04
N PHE A 87 -9.40 -1.09 21.89
CA PHE A 87 -8.30 -2.04 22.06
C PHE A 87 -7.08 -1.67 21.19
N THR A 88 -5.90 -1.74 21.79
CA THR A 88 -4.61 -1.49 21.17
C THR A 88 -4.08 -2.75 20.49
N ALA A 89 -3.12 -2.61 19.57
CA ALA A 89 -2.53 -3.76 18.90
C ALA A 89 -1.82 -4.73 19.86
N PRO A 90 -1.11 -4.28 20.92
CA PRO A 90 -0.58 -5.17 21.96
C PRO A 90 -1.66 -5.93 22.73
N GLU A 91 -2.72 -5.26 23.21
CA GLU A 91 -3.82 -5.93 23.94
C GLU A 91 -4.51 -6.99 23.07
N LEU A 92 -4.68 -6.71 21.77
CA LEU A 92 -5.23 -7.68 20.82
C LEU A 92 -4.29 -8.85 20.56
N ALA A 93 -2.98 -8.63 20.59
CA ALA A 93 -1.99 -9.69 20.41
C ALA A 93 -2.03 -10.66 21.60
N ASP A 94 -2.12 -10.12 22.82
CA ASP A 94 -2.24 -10.91 24.05
C ASP A 94 -3.57 -11.68 24.09
N LEU A 95 -4.65 -11.11 23.56
CA LEU A 95 -5.99 -11.72 23.58
C LEU A 95 -6.19 -12.81 22.53
N LEU A 96 -5.63 -12.64 21.33
CA LEU A 96 -6.00 -13.45 20.15
C LEU A 96 -4.89 -14.37 19.63
N ASP A 97 -3.72 -14.37 20.27
CA ASP A 97 -2.52 -15.11 19.83
C ASP A 97 -2.14 -14.83 18.36
N VAL A 98 -2.31 -13.57 17.94
CA VAL A 98 -1.91 -13.09 16.62
C VAL A 98 -0.74 -12.11 16.79
N PRO A 99 0.34 -12.22 15.99
CA PRO A 99 1.47 -11.30 16.10
C PRO A 99 1.05 -9.83 16.00
N CYS A 100 1.53 -9.01 16.93
CA CYS A 100 1.22 -7.57 16.97
C CYS A 100 1.57 -6.84 15.65
N SER A 101 2.61 -7.28 14.94
CA SER A 101 2.97 -6.79 13.61
C SER A 101 1.90 -7.07 12.55
N THR A 102 1.30 -8.26 12.57
CA THR A 102 0.19 -8.65 11.70
C THR A 102 -1.05 -7.81 12.02
N ILE A 103 -1.41 -7.68 13.30
CA ILE A 103 -2.56 -6.86 13.75
C ILE A 103 -2.36 -5.41 13.30
N SER A 104 -1.21 -4.82 13.59
CA SER A 104 -0.88 -3.44 13.19
C SER A 104 -0.96 -3.24 11.68
N GLY A 105 -0.48 -4.22 10.90
CA GLY A 105 -0.61 -4.22 9.44
C GLY A 105 -2.06 -4.30 8.96
N ILE A 106 -2.89 -5.14 9.58
CA ILE A 106 -4.34 -5.23 9.31
C ILE A 106 -5.01 -3.89 9.62
N LEU A 107 -4.89 -3.37 10.83
CA LEU A 107 -5.55 -2.13 11.25
C LEU A 107 -5.12 -0.93 10.39
N LYS A 108 -3.85 -0.87 9.95
CA LYS A 108 -3.37 0.16 9.04
C LYS A 108 -4.05 0.08 7.66
N ARG A 109 -4.21 -1.14 7.10
CA ARG A 109 -4.91 -1.36 5.81
C ARG A 109 -6.39 -1.04 5.89
N GLU A 110 -7.04 -1.38 7.01
CA GLU A 110 -8.44 -1.05 7.30
C GLU A 110 -8.67 0.41 7.72
N GLY A 111 -7.63 1.25 7.68
CA GLY A 111 -7.73 2.67 7.98
C GLY A 111 -7.77 3.02 9.47
N VAL A 112 -7.91 2.07 10.39
CA VAL A 112 -8.06 2.30 11.85
C VAL A 112 -6.77 2.10 12.68
N GLY A 113 -5.62 2.11 12.02
CA GLY A 113 -4.30 1.89 12.65
C GLY A 113 -3.84 2.96 13.65
N ARG A 114 -4.55 4.09 13.79
CA ARG A 114 -4.29 5.11 14.82
C ARG A 114 -5.58 5.41 15.57
N LEU A 115 -5.49 5.63 16.88
CA LEU A 115 -6.68 5.91 17.72
C LEU A 115 -7.43 7.15 17.25
N GLY A 116 -6.73 8.22 16.84
CA GLY A 116 -7.38 9.41 16.31
C GLY A 116 -8.25 9.18 15.06
N ARG A 117 -8.09 8.05 14.34
CA ARG A 117 -8.92 7.71 13.17
C ARG A 117 -10.24 7.02 13.53
N ILE A 118 -10.37 6.50 14.75
CA ILE A 118 -11.64 5.96 15.27
C ILE A 118 -12.38 6.99 16.15
N GLY A 119 -11.90 8.24 16.17
CA GLY A 119 -12.40 9.30 17.02
C GLY A 119 -11.48 9.58 18.20
N LEU A 120 -11.25 10.87 18.45
CA LEU A 120 -10.66 11.34 19.70
C LEU A 120 -11.76 11.35 20.75
N GLU A 121 -11.45 10.83 21.92
CA GLU A 121 -12.29 11.11 23.08
C GLU A 121 -12.13 12.60 23.44
N PRO A 122 -13.19 13.24 23.98
CA PRO A 122 -13.07 14.59 24.50
C PRO A 122 -11.88 14.67 25.46
N ALA A 123 -11.08 15.72 25.33
CA ALA A 123 -9.99 15.94 26.27
C ALA A 123 -10.59 16.10 27.67
N VAL A 124 -10.28 15.17 28.56
CA VAL A 124 -10.58 15.33 29.98
C VAL A 124 -9.58 16.34 30.52
N ARG A 125 -10.07 17.52 30.89
CA ARG A 125 -9.23 18.54 31.49
C ARG A 125 -8.80 18.09 32.87
N TYR A 126 -7.52 18.25 33.17
CA TYR A 126 -6.98 18.03 34.50
C TYR A 126 -7.28 19.26 35.36
N GLU A 127 -8.53 19.34 35.83
CA GLU A 127 -9.06 20.40 36.68
C GLU A 127 -9.56 19.77 37.98
N HIS A 128 -9.28 20.41 39.11
CA HIS A 128 -9.79 20.00 40.41
C HIS A 128 -10.41 21.20 41.12
N GLU A 129 -11.46 20.94 41.91
CA GLU A 129 -12.31 21.99 42.47
C GLU A 129 -11.68 22.67 43.69
N GLN A 130 -10.97 21.90 44.53
CA GLN A 130 -10.46 22.41 45.80
C GLN A 130 -8.95 22.66 45.75
N PRO A 131 -8.46 23.72 46.41
CA PRO A 131 -7.04 23.90 46.65
C PRO A 131 -6.45 22.67 47.36
N GLY A 132 -5.43 22.05 46.78
CA GLY A 132 -4.76 20.86 47.32
C GLY A 132 -5.13 19.53 46.65
N ASP A 133 -6.20 19.47 45.86
CA ASP A 133 -6.61 18.26 45.12
C ASP A 133 -5.62 17.87 44.00
N LEU A 134 -4.85 18.84 43.52
CA LEU A 134 -3.89 18.71 42.43
C LEU A 134 -2.48 18.99 42.96
N VAL A 135 -1.75 17.92 43.25
CA VAL A 135 -0.37 17.98 43.73
C VAL A 135 0.58 17.76 42.57
N HIS A 136 1.31 18.80 42.17
CA HIS A 136 2.43 18.67 41.22
C HIS A 136 3.74 18.50 41.98
N ILE A 137 4.44 17.40 41.71
CA ILE A 137 5.78 17.16 42.25
C ILE A 137 6.80 17.60 41.18
N ASP A 138 7.44 18.74 41.40
CA ASP A 138 8.58 19.18 40.60
C ASP A 138 9.87 18.59 41.21
N ILE A 139 10.52 17.67 40.49
CA ILE A 139 11.77 17.06 40.94
C ILE A 139 12.92 17.75 40.21
N LYS A 140 13.70 18.52 40.96
CA LYS A 140 14.99 19.03 40.48
C LYS A 140 16.10 18.05 40.86
N LYS A 141 16.93 17.71 39.86
CA LYS A 141 18.18 16.97 40.07
C LYS A 141 19.21 17.86 40.75
#